data_AF-A0A7W7IHN0-F1
#
_entry.id   AF-A0A7W7IHN0-F1
#
_cell.length_a   1.000
_cell.length_b   1.000
_cell.length_c   1.000
_cell.angle_alpha   90.00
_cell.angle_beta   90.00
_cell.angle_gamma   90.00
#
_symmetry.space_group_name_H-M   'P 1'
#
loop_
_entity.id
_entity.type
_entity.pdbx_description
1 polymer ?
#
loop_
_entity_poly.entity_id
_entity_poly.type
_entity_poly.pdbx_seq_one_letter_code
_entity_poly.pdbx_strand_id
1 'polypeptide(L)'
;MPKYRKKQEEKAADADPPKEQTRRLKVCLAGCGLLLAAPAVAAGAARTPLHLTVGWAAASLALITAVTATVTAARRRSIRTTLDGDPLGPVRKNRRLHAIDNQQRSLIVVYRRPRQKGSETFVDFFRSDKEPGFFVGGGKLVHRWLPPLTIQLLRPRKGDLHDQSGADDITRREYVDPPFRAHDLVAHLRTTMRPIGHLGDPFRLPGYGVTHRVYVEEADARGAFERLDRARSEEDFRRTVINDPEDVCQHFLEMRVTSSGELVTSVFVRVTVKGRSLTLDLATCALTRTPLGIRSVERWAQRSNKYVPHMALHVLKSLPAETARSCLAFGIPVYLARYVRARVRRAPGVRAARFSLREEKAVSWDEAAFDETTILGHMKIIEQRILHATEDFLWARNIDTSAFEKRAETIVNASVLNMGGTTNINQSAVGSNAQVNQNSTPQPATQGAQK
;
A
#
# COMPACT_ATOMS: atom_id res chain seq x y z
N MET A 1 -31.01 -6.70 -4.93
CA MET A 1 -29.67 -7.33 -4.78
C MET A 1 -29.52 -8.76 -5.34
N PRO A 2 -30.52 -9.68 -5.37
CA PRO A 2 -30.27 -11.07 -5.83
C PRO A 2 -30.14 -11.23 -7.36
N LYS A 3 -30.62 -10.27 -8.16
CA LYS A 3 -30.52 -10.34 -9.64
C LYS A 3 -29.14 -10.01 -10.20
N TYR A 4 -28.31 -9.25 -9.48
CA TYR A 4 -26.94 -8.92 -9.92
C TYR A 4 -25.96 -10.07 -9.64
N ARG A 5 -26.17 -10.80 -8.53
CA ARG A 5 -25.36 -11.96 -8.14
C ARG A 5 -25.53 -13.14 -9.11
N LYS A 6 -26.76 -13.43 -9.56
CA LYS A 6 -27.01 -14.46 -10.59
C LYS A 6 -26.28 -14.16 -11.90
N LYS A 7 -26.24 -12.89 -12.33
CA LYS A 7 -25.59 -12.49 -13.59
C LYS A 7 -24.05 -12.51 -13.53
N GLN A 8 -23.46 -12.46 -12.33
CA GLN A 8 -22.01 -12.62 -12.15
C GLN A 8 -21.61 -14.09 -11.94
N GLU A 9 -22.42 -14.89 -11.23
CA GLU A 9 -22.21 -16.33 -11.12
C GLU A 9 -22.38 -17.03 -12.48
N GLU A 10 -23.32 -16.58 -13.32
CA GLU A 10 -23.50 -17.07 -14.69
C GLU A 10 -22.35 -16.64 -15.64
N LYS A 11 -21.73 -15.46 -15.42
CA LYS A 11 -20.53 -15.04 -16.16
C LYS A 11 -19.23 -15.69 -15.69
N ALA A 12 -19.15 -16.11 -14.42
CA ALA A 12 -17.99 -16.81 -13.89
C ALA A 12 -18.02 -18.31 -14.21
N ALA A 13 -19.21 -18.90 -14.35
CA ALA A 13 -19.40 -20.29 -14.79
C ALA A 13 -19.16 -20.48 -16.30
N ASP A 14 -19.27 -19.43 -17.10
CA ASP A 14 -19.11 -19.48 -18.57
C ASP A 14 -17.70 -19.05 -19.04
N ALA A 15 -16.77 -18.82 -18.11
CA ALA A 15 -15.36 -18.56 -18.41
C ALA A 15 -14.64 -19.88 -18.73
N ASP A 16 -15.08 -20.54 -19.79
CA ASP A 16 -14.67 -21.85 -20.32
C ASP A 16 -13.13 -22.05 -20.29
N PRO A 17 -12.55 -22.62 -19.20
CA PRO A 17 -11.11 -22.81 -19.14
C PRO A 17 -10.55 -23.82 -20.16
N PRO A 18 -11.30 -24.81 -20.73
CA PRO A 18 -10.71 -25.75 -21.68
C PRO A 18 -10.54 -25.17 -23.09
N LYS A 19 -11.30 -24.14 -23.49
CA LYS A 19 -11.21 -23.55 -24.85
C LYS A 19 -9.95 -22.69 -25.04
N GLU A 20 -9.59 -21.92 -24.02
CA GLU A 20 -8.35 -21.12 -24.01
C GLU A 20 -7.11 -22.05 -23.98
N GLN A 21 -7.18 -23.15 -23.21
CA GLN A 21 -6.09 -24.13 -23.14
C GLN A 21 -5.92 -24.92 -24.44
N THR A 22 -7.01 -25.36 -25.07
CA THR A 22 -6.95 -26.08 -26.36
C THR A 22 -6.48 -25.17 -27.50
N ARG A 23 -6.86 -23.89 -27.50
CA ARG A 23 -6.34 -22.91 -28.47
C ARG A 23 -4.84 -22.69 -28.30
N ARG A 24 -4.35 -22.58 -27.06
CA ARG A 24 -2.91 -22.46 -26.77
C ARG A 24 -2.14 -23.73 -27.17
N LEU A 25 -2.72 -24.92 -26.93
CA LEU A 25 -2.14 -26.19 -27.35
C LEU A 25 -2.03 -26.30 -28.87
N LYS A 26 -3.08 -25.91 -29.61
CA LYS A 26 -3.06 -25.87 -31.09
C LYS A 26 -2.01 -24.90 -31.62
N VAL A 27 -1.88 -23.71 -31.02
CA VAL A 27 -0.85 -22.72 -31.40
C VAL A 27 0.55 -23.24 -31.09
N CYS A 28 0.78 -23.89 -29.94
CA CYS A 28 2.07 -24.51 -29.64
C CYS A 28 2.39 -25.67 -30.60
N LEU A 29 1.42 -26.53 -30.92
CA LEU A 29 1.59 -27.63 -31.90
C LEU A 29 1.93 -27.09 -33.29
N ALA A 30 1.22 -26.06 -33.74
CA ALA A 30 1.51 -25.39 -35.02
C ALA A 30 2.90 -24.72 -35.01
N GLY A 31 3.29 -24.09 -33.89
CA GLY A 31 4.62 -23.51 -33.72
C GLY A 31 5.75 -24.54 -33.74
N CYS A 32 5.56 -25.69 -33.07
CA CYS A 32 6.50 -26.81 -33.12
C CYS A 32 6.61 -27.41 -34.54
N GLY A 33 5.48 -27.53 -35.25
CA GLY A 33 5.47 -27.98 -36.64
C GLY A 33 6.25 -27.04 -37.58
N LEU A 34 6.06 -25.72 -37.42
CA LEU A 34 6.82 -24.71 -38.15
C LEU A 34 8.31 -24.74 -37.84
N LEU A 35 8.69 -24.95 -36.58
CA LEU A 35 10.10 -25.09 -36.17
C LEU A 35 10.76 -26.35 -36.72
N LEU A 36 10.01 -27.44 -36.89
CA LEU A 36 10.51 -28.67 -37.53
C LEU A 36 10.62 -28.54 -39.05
N ALA A 37 9.76 -27.74 -39.69
CA ALA A 37 9.76 -27.54 -41.13
C ALA A 37 10.77 -26.47 -41.61
N ALA A 38 11.06 -25.46 -40.79
CA ALA A 38 11.95 -24.35 -41.15
C ALA A 38 13.36 -24.76 -41.60
N PRO A 39 14.04 -25.76 -40.98
CA PRO A 39 15.35 -26.22 -41.43
C PRO A 39 15.32 -26.89 -42.81
N ALA A 40 14.25 -27.64 -43.11
CA ALA A 40 14.08 -28.29 -44.41
C ALA A 40 13.85 -27.27 -45.53
N VAL A 41 13.04 -26.24 -45.27
CA VAL A 41 12.80 -25.14 -46.22
C VAL A 41 14.06 -24.29 -46.42
N ALA A 42 14.79 -23.98 -45.34
CA ALA A 42 16.05 -23.24 -45.41
C ALA A 42 17.16 -24.02 -46.13
N ALA A 43 17.24 -25.34 -45.92
CA ALA A 43 18.17 -26.22 -46.64
C ALA A 43 17.88 -26.26 -48.14
N GLY A 44 16.58 -26.35 -48.51
CA GLY A 44 16.14 -26.31 -49.90
C GLY A 44 16.45 -24.98 -50.60
N ALA A 45 16.26 -23.85 -49.90
CA ALA A 45 16.56 -22.52 -50.44
C ALA A 45 18.07 -22.26 -50.58
N ALA A 46 18.89 -22.74 -49.64
CA ALA A 46 20.34 -22.52 -49.63
C ALA A 46 21.16 -23.56 -50.41
N ARG A 47 20.51 -24.61 -50.96
CA ARG A 47 21.17 -25.76 -51.62
C ARG A 47 22.29 -26.40 -50.79
N THR A 48 22.15 -26.36 -49.47
CA THR A 48 23.13 -26.97 -48.54
C THR A 48 22.73 -28.41 -48.24
N PRO A 49 23.69 -29.31 -48.00
CA PRO A 49 23.37 -30.70 -47.73
C PRO A 49 22.63 -30.83 -46.39
N LEU A 50 21.54 -31.60 -46.42
CA LEU A 50 20.52 -31.69 -45.37
C LEU A 50 21.08 -32.15 -44.01
N HIS A 51 22.14 -32.95 -43.99
CA HIS A 51 22.78 -33.41 -42.77
C HIS A 51 23.49 -32.27 -42.00
N LEU A 52 24.06 -31.28 -42.70
CA LEU A 52 24.70 -30.13 -42.06
C LEU A 52 23.65 -29.21 -41.42
N THR A 53 22.56 -28.92 -42.13
CA THR A 53 21.50 -28.05 -41.62
C THR A 53 20.77 -28.67 -40.43
N VAL A 54 20.54 -29.98 -40.45
CA VAL A 54 20.02 -30.74 -39.29
C VAL A 54 21.00 -30.70 -38.12
N GLY A 55 22.30 -30.83 -38.37
CA GLY A 55 23.34 -30.71 -37.34
C GLY A 55 23.34 -29.34 -36.64
N TRP A 56 23.28 -28.24 -37.40
CA TRP A 56 23.19 -26.89 -36.85
C TRP A 56 21.87 -26.62 -36.11
N ALA A 57 20.75 -27.13 -36.62
CA ALA A 57 19.45 -27.03 -35.95
C ALA A 57 19.44 -27.79 -34.61
N ALA A 58 19.98 -29.01 -34.57
CA ALA A 58 20.11 -29.78 -33.34
C ALA A 58 21.05 -29.09 -32.32
N ALA A 59 22.19 -28.57 -32.78
CA ALA A 59 23.13 -27.85 -31.93
C ALA A 59 22.54 -26.56 -31.33
N SER A 60 21.81 -25.78 -32.14
CA SER A 60 21.12 -24.57 -31.67
C SER A 60 19.98 -24.87 -30.70
N LEU A 61 19.20 -25.93 -30.93
CA LEU A 61 18.16 -26.38 -29.98
C LEU A 61 18.77 -26.86 -28.66
N ALA A 62 19.88 -27.62 -28.72
CA ALA A 62 20.64 -28.04 -27.54
C ALA A 62 21.19 -26.83 -26.76
N LEU A 63 21.68 -25.80 -27.46
CA LEU A 63 22.13 -24.56 -26.83
C LEU A 63 20.98 -23.80 -26.17
N ILE A 64 19.83 -23.65 -26.84
CA ILE A 64 18.65 -22.96 -26.28
C ILE A 64 18.12 -23.71 -25.05
N THR A 65 18.06 -25.05 -25.10
CA THR A 65 17.64 -25.87 -23.95
C THR A 65 18.63 -25.79 -22.80
N ALA A 66 19.94 -25.80 -23.05
CA ALA A 66 20.96 -25.60 -22.03
C ALA A 66 20.88 -24.20 -21.39
N VAL A 67 20.71 -23.15 -22.20
CA VAL A 67 20.56 -21.76 -21.71
C VAL A 67 19.27 -21.60 -20.89
N THR A 68 18.15 -22.16 -21.34
CA THR A 68 16.90 -22.11 -20.58
C THR A 68 16.96 -22.94 -19.29
N ALA A 69 17.60 -24.11 -19.30
CA ALA A 69 17.82 -24.93 -18.11
C ALA A 69 18.72 -24.24 -17.09
N THR A 70 19.82 -23.60 -17.53
CA THR A 70 20.72 -22.86 -16.63
C THR A 70 20.04 -21.62 -16.04
N VAL A 71 19.30 -20.85 -16.84
CA VAL A 71 18.53 -19.69 -16.36
C VAL A 71 17.45 -20.11 -15.36
N THR A 72 16.72 -21.20 -15.62
CA THR A 72 15.69 -21.70 -14.70
C THR A 72 16.29 -22.26 -13.42
N ALA A 73 17.41 -22.97 -13.48
CA ALA A 73 18.14 -23.44 -12.31
C ALA A 73 18.68 -22.28 -11.45
N ALA A 74 19.26 -21.25 -12.07
CA ALA A 74 19.71 -20.04 -11.39
C ALA A 74 18.55 -19.28 -10.72
N ARG A 75 17.43 -19.13 -11.43
CA ARG A 75 16.21 -18.52 -10.89
C ARG A 75 15.66 -19.30 -9.71
N ARG A 76 15.62 -20.64 -9.80
CA ARG A 76 15.17 -21.51 -8.70
C ARG A 76 16.10 -21.43 -7.49
N ARG A 77 17.42 -21.42 -7.72
CA ARG A 77 18.40 -21.23 -6.64
C ARG A 77 18.18 -19.90 -5.94
N SER A 78 17.99 -18.82 -6.70
CA SER A 78 17.69 -17.49 -6.13
C SER A 78 16.39 -17.47 -5.31
N ILE A 79 15.33 -18.13 -5.79
CA ILE A 79 14.05 -18.21 -5.07
C ILE A 79 14.19 -19.05 -3.79
N ARG A 80 14.89 -20.18 -3.86
CA ARG A 80 15.11 -21.06 -2.70
C ARG A 80 15.94 -20.37 -1.62
N THR A 81 16.99 -19.64 -2.01
CA THR A 81 17.80 -18.86 -1.06
C THR A 81 17.03 -17.73 -0.38
N THR A 82 15.92 -17.25 -0.96
CA THR A 82 15.02 -16.29 -0.30
C THR A 82 13.96 -16.92 0.59
N LEU A 83 13.75 -18.25 0.52
CA LEU A 83 12.62 -18.94 1.17
C LEU A 83 13.02 -19.83 2.35
N ASP A 84 14.23 -20.42 2.36
CA ASP A 84 14.71 -21.28 3.45
C ASP A 84 15.26 -20.42 4.63
N GLY A 85 14.34 -19.85 5.41
CA GLY A 85 14.41 -19.51 6.85
C GLY A 85 15.73 -19.16 7.55
N ASP A 86 16.21 -17.91 7.41
CA ASP A 86 16.71 -17.04 8.50
C ASP A 86 16.78 -15.58 7.98
N PRO A 87 16.74 -14.54 8.83
CA PRO A 87 15.84 -13.39 8.72
C PRO A 87 15.74 -12.79 7.32
N LEU A 88 14.76 -13.25 6.51
CA LEU A 88 14.15 -12.69 5.28
C LEU A 88 15.03 -11.86 4.33
N GLY A 89 16.35 -12.02 4.40
CA GLY A 89 17.32 -11.12 3.82
C GLY A 89 18.44 -11.97 3.22
N PRO A 90 18.87 -11.69 1.98
CA PRO A 90 19.99 -12.42 1.41
C PRO A 90 21.22 -12.24 2.30
N VAL A 91 21.90 -13.35 2.60
CA VAL A 91 23.12 -13.41 3.44
C VAL A 91 24.17 -12.39 3.00
N ARG A 92 24.21 -12.09 1.70
CA ARG A 92 24.95 -10.95 1.14
C ARG A 92 23.97 -9.97 0.52
N LYS A 93 23.80 -8.82 1.18
CA LYS A 93 23.08 -7.69 0.62
C LYS A 93 23.99 -6.98 -0.39
N ASN A 94 23.64 -7.02 -1.67
CA ASN A 94 24.29 -6.16 -2.66
C ASN A 94 24.08 -4.67 -2.28
N ARG A 95 24.92 -3.75 -2.79
CA ARG A 95 24.80 -2.30 -2.52
C ARG A 95 23.37 -1.77 -2.67
N ARG A 96 22.64 -2.27 -3.68
CA ARG A 96 21.23 -1.93 -3.89
C ARG A 96 20.31 -2.43 -2.78
N LEU A 97 20.52 -3.66 -2.31
CA LEU A 97 19.72 -4.24 -1.23
C LEU A 97 20.03 -3.56 0.11
N HIS A 98 21.28 -3.17 0.36
CA HIS A 98 21.63 -2.30 1.48
C HIS A 98 20.92 -0.94 1.39
N ALA A 99 20.90 -0.32 0.22
CA ALA A 99 20.17 0.94 0.04
C ALA A 99 18.67 0.77 0.29
N ILE A 100 18.06 -0.34 -0.15
CA ILE A 100 16.64 -0.64 0.10
C ILE A 100 16.39 -0.89 1.59
N ASP A 101 17.22 -1.68 2.27
CA ASP A 101 17.10 -1.94 3.71
C ASP A 101 17.26 -0.66 4.54
N ASN A 102 18.22 0.19 4.17
CA ASN A 102 18.39 1.51 4.77
C ASN A 102 17.16 2.40 4.52
N GLN A 103 16.59 2.37 3.32
CA GLN A 103 15.35 3.11 3.01
C GLN A 103 14.15 2.59 3.83
N GLN A 104 14.02 1.28 4.04
CA GLN A 104 12.94 0.71 4.84
C GLN A 104 13.04 1.10 6.33
N ARG A 105 14.27 1.29 6.82
CA ARG A 105 14.58 1.71 8.20
C ARG A 105 14.66 3.23 8.36
N SER A 106 14.64 3.99 7.27
CA SER A 106 14.73 5.45 7.28
C SER A 106 13.55 6.07 8.02
N LEU A 107 13.84 7.05 8.88
CA LEU A 107 12.82 7.90 9.51
C LEU A 107 12.00 8.66 8.45
N ILE A 108 12.69 9.18 7.43
CA ILE A 108 12.07 10.01 6.39
C ILE A 108 11.49 9.10 5.29
N VAL A 109 10.21 9.32 5.00
CA VAL A 109 9.45 8.69 3.91
C VAL A 109 9.11 9.76 2.89
N VAL A 110 9.57 9.59 1.66
CA VAL A 110 9.32 10.55 0.58
C VAL A 110 8.09 10.10 -0.20
N TYR A 111 7.06 10.94 -0.21
CA TYR A 111 5.84 10.73 -0.98
C TYR A 111 5.76 11.73 -2.13
N ARG A 112 4.91 11.42 -3.11
CA ARG A 112 4.66 12.28 -4.27
C ARG A 112 3.23 12.78 -4.22
N ARG A 113 3.01 14.07 -4.40
CA ARG A 113 1.64 14.60 -4.53
C ARG A 113 0.98 14.04 -5.81
N PRO A 114 -0.31 13.67 -5.74
CA PRO A 114 -1.08 13.34 -6.94
C PRO A 114 -1.03 14.52 -7.92
N ARG A 115 -0.95 14.22 -9.21
CA ARG A 115 -0.87 15.28 -10.22
C ARG A 115 -2.28 15.68 -10.61
N GLN A 116 -2.49 16.97 -10.87
CA GLN A 116 -3.76 17.42 -11.40
C GLN A 116 -4.01 16.72 -12.76
N LYS A 117 -5.16 16.06 -12.86
CA LYS A 117 -5.61 15.30 -14.03
C LYS A 117 -5.72 16.28 -15.22
N GLY A 118 -4.82 16.18 -16.19
CA GLY A 118 -4.73 17.11 -17.33
C GLY A 118 -3.33 17.32 -17.92
N SER A 119 -2.26 16.90 -17.23
CA SER A 119 -0.87 16.94 -17.75
C SER A 119 -0.41 15.55 -18.21
N GLU A 120 -1.19 14.90 -19.07
CA GLU A 120 -0.86 13.57 -19.57
C GLU A 120 0.36 13.63 -20.48
N THR A 121 1.47 13.07 -20.00
CA THR A 121 2.65 12.83 -20.84
C THR A 121 2.54 11.41 -21.38
N PHE A 122 3.01 11.12 -22.60
CA PHE A 122 3.02 9.77 -23.21
C PHE A 122 3.62 8.65 -22.32
N VAL A 123 4.40 9.00 -21.29
CA VAL A 123 4.97 8.07 -20.29
C VAL A 123 3.92 7.57 -19.27
N ASP A 124 2.76 8.20 -19.20
CA ASP A 124 1.66 7.83 -18.30
C ASP A 124 0.85 6.64 -18.82
N PHE A 125 0.95 6.31 -20.12
CA PHE A 125 0.29 5.16 -20.75
C PHE A 125 0.73 3.78 -20.20
N PHE A 126 1.93 3.68 -19.59
CA PHE A 126 2.42 2.46 -18.95
C PHE A 126 2.26 2.46 -17.43
N ARG A 127 1.66 3.51 -16.86
CA ARG A 127 1.43 3.60 -15.41
C ARG A 127 0.06 3.01 -15.12
N SER A 128 -0.02 2.15 -14.11
CA SER A 128 -1.31 1.71 -13.58
C SER A 128 -2.14 2.95 -13.25
N ASP A 129 -3.39 3.02 -13.73
CA ASP A 129 -4.32 4.16 -13.60
C ASP A 129 -4.62 4.60 -12.15
N LYS A 130 -4.03 3.94 -11.16
CA LYS A 130 -4.12 4.29 -9.74
C LYS A 130 -2.92 5.15 -9.36
N GLU A 131 -3.14 6.45 -9.21
CA GLU A 131 -2.15 7.32 -8.59
C GLU A 131 -1.74 6.74 -7.21
N PRO A 132 -0.44 6.71 -6.89
CA PRO A 132 0.01 6.13 -5.63
C PRO A 132 -0.59 6.90 -4.46
N GLY A 133 -1.16 6.17 -3.50
CA GLY A 133 -1.67 6.76 -2.26
C GLY A 133 -0.55 7.40 -1.43
N PHE A 134 -0.94 8.26 -0.48
CA PHE A 134 -0.01 8.93 0.43
C PHE A 134 0.90 7.93 1.20
N PHE A 135 0.38 6.74 1.53
CA PHE A 135 1.06 5.68 2.27
C PHE A 135 1.50 4.52 1.36
N VAL A 136 2.47 4.76 0.48
CA VAL A 136 2.98 3.74 -0.45
C VAL A 136 3.51 2.51 0.31
N GLY A 137 3.03 1.33 -0.05
CA GLY A 137 3.38 0.07 0.62
C GLY A 137 2.56 -0.26 1.87
N GLY A 138 1.70 0.66 2.33
CA GLY A 138 0.74 0.40 3.41
C GLY A 138 -0.53 -0.34 2.94
N GLY A 139 -0.78 -0.37 1.63
CA GLY A 139 -1.98 -0.97 1.05
C GLY A 139 -3.14 0.02 0.93
N LYS A 140 -4.38 -0.50 0.84
CA LYS A 140 -5.58 0.32 0.67
C LYS A 140 -5.85 1.12 1.96
N LEU A 141 -6.16 2.41 1.84
CA LEU A 141 -6.68 3.20 2.96
C LEU A 141 -8.11 2.71 3.27
N VAL A 142 -8.29 2.09 4.43
CA VAL A 142 -9.56 1.49 4.85
C VAL A 142 -10.34 2.43 5.74
N HIS A 143 -9.65 3.11 6.66
CA HIS A 143 -10.30 3.95 7.65
C HIS A 143 -9.51 5.25 7.84
N ARG A 144 -10.21 6.36 8.02
CA ARG A 144 -9.64 7.64 8.42
C ARG A 144 -10.65 8.41 9.25
N TRP A 145 -10.19 9.09 10.30
CA TRP A 145 -11.03 10.04 11.02
C TRP A 145 -11.27 11.28 10.16
N LEU A 146 -12.52 11.42 9.68
CA LEU A 146 -12.96 12.56 8.87
C LEU A 146 -14.25 13.12 9.49
N PRO A 147 -14.20 14.29 10.15
CA PRO A 147 -13.02 15.13 10.41
C PRO A 147 -12.06 14.53 11.47
N PRO A 148 -10.80 15.01 11.55
CA PRO A 148 -9.88 14.64 12.64
C PRO A 148 -10.45 14.97 14.03
N LEU A 149 -10.13 14.13 15.02
CA LEU A 149 -10.58 14.34 16.39
C LEU A 149 -9.88 15.56 16.97
N THR A 150 -10.62 16.64 17.13
CA THR A 150 -10.11 17.91 17.69
C THR A 150 -10.75 18.19 19.02
N ILE A 151 -10.01 18.64 20.02
CA ILE A 151 -10.53 19.09 21.31
C ILE A 151 -9.85 20.40 21.71
N GLN A 152 -10.57 21.27 22.41
CA GLN A 152 -9.99 22.47 23.01
C GLN A 152 -9.31 22.08 24.33
N LEU A 153 -8.14 22.66 24.60
CA LEU A 153 -7.42 22.43 25.84
C LEU A 153 -7.99 23.37 26.92
N LEU A 154 -8.92 22.85 27.71
CA LEU A 154 -9.59 23.59 28.78
C LEU A 154 -9.19 23.07 30.15
N ARG A 155 -9.13 23.97 31.13
CA ARG A 155 -8.97 23.64 32.55
C ARG A 155 -10.24 22.96 33.08
N PRO A 156 -10.11 21.98 34.00
CA PRO A 156 -11.24 21.41 34.73
C PRO A 156 -12.06 22.52 35.38
N ARG A 157 -13.39 22.35 35.40
CA ARG A 157 -14.28 23.26 36.09
C ARG A 157 -13.98 23.18 37.59
N LYS A 158 -13.63 24.30 38.24
CA LYS A 158 -13.46 24.38 39.70
C LYS A 158 -14.80 24.78 40.34
N GLY A 159 -15.31 23.99 41.28
CA GLY A 159 -16.39 24.39 42.19
C GLY A 159 -17.76 23.75 41.92
N ASP A 160 -18.51 23.63 43.02
CA ASP A 160 -19.66 22.75 43.27
C ASP A 160 -20.85 22.91 42.32
N LEU A 161 -21.66 21.84 42.24
CA LEU A 161 -22.90 21.66 41.47
C LEU A 161 -23.98 22.76 41.66
N HIS A 162 -23.76 23.76 42.50
CA HIS A 162 -24.76 24.75 42.90
C HIS A 162 -24.60 26.17 42.33
N ASP A 163 -23.51 26.50 41.64
CA ASP A 163 -23.39 27.81 40.97
C ASP A 163 -23.65 27.69 39.46
N GLN A 164 -24.93 27.50 39.12
CA GLN A 164 -25.41 27.46 37.73
C GLN A 164 -25.59 28.87 37.12
N SER A 165 -25.30 29.93 37.88
CA SER A 165 -25.63 31.31 37.53
C SER A 165 -24.51 32.07 36.81
N GLY A 166 -23.31 31.49 36.69
CA GLY A 166 -22.24 32.05 35.88
C GLY A 166 -21.86 31.08 34.78
N ALA A 167 -22.15 31.42 33.52
CA ALA A 167 -21.47 30.81 32.39
C ALA A 167 -19.97 31.06 32.58
N ASP A 168 -19.28 30.07 33.13
CA ASP A 168 -17.84 30.08 33.36
C ASP A 168 -17.20 30.17 31.97
N ASP A 169 -16.90 31.40 31.56
CA ASP A 169 -16.59 31.78 30.19
C ASP A 169 -15.46 30.88 29.66
N ILE A 170 -15.68 30.27 28.49
CA ILE A 170 -14.75 29.33 27.87
C ILE A 170 -13.35 29.96 27.78
N THR A 171 -13.28 31.27 27.54
CA THR A 171 -12.03 32.04 27.49
C THR A 171 -11.24 32.03 28.80
N ARG A 172 -11.89 31.98 29.97
CA ARG A 172 -11.23 31.93 31.28
C ARG A 172 -10.66 30.55 31.61
N ARG A 173 -11.31 29.51 31.09
CA ARG A 173 -10.90 28.11 31.26
C ARG A 173 -9.84 27.69 30.25
N GLU A 174 -9.70 28.40 29.15
CA GLU A 174 -8.69 28.12 28.13
C GLU A 174 -7.27 28.32 28.68
N TYR A 175 -6.38 27.40 28.34
CA TYR A 175 -4.97 27.55 28.64
C TYR A 175 -4.35 28.63 27.72
N VAL A 176 -3.76 29.67 28.32
CA VAL A 176 -3.01 30.70 27.57
C VAL A 176 -1.86 30.05 26.79
N ASP A 177 -1.06 29.26 27.51
CA ASP A 177 -0.02 28.40 26.97
C ASP A 177 -0.43 26.92 27.14
N PRO A 178 -0.30 26.09 26.10
CA PRO A 178 -0.69 24.69 26.19
C PRO A 178 0.18 23.98 27.26
N PRO A 179 -0.42 23.16 28.14
CA PRO A 179 0.28 22.52 29.26
C PRO A 179 1.26 21.41 28.83
N PHE A 180 1.32 21.10 27.55
CA PHE A 180 2.26 20.15 26.96
C PHE A 180 2.55 20.51 25.51
N ARG A 181 3.65 19.98 24.98
CA ARG A 181 3.98 20.06 23.56
C ARG A 181 3.57 18.77 22.86
N ALA A 182 3.27 18.84 21.55
CA ALA A 182 2.79 17.69 20.80
C ALA A 182 3.71 16.45 20.91
N HIS A 183 5.02 16.65 20.99
CA HIS A 183 5.97 15.55 21.13
C HIS A 183 5.88 14.80 22.47
N ASP A 184 5.38 15.44 23.54
CA ASP A 184 5.18 14.82 24.85
C ASP A 184 4.07 13.75 24.76
N LEU A 185 2.96 14.08 24.08
CA LEU A 185 1.87 13.14 23.84
C LEU A 185 2.31 12.02 22.91
N VAL A 186 3.04 12.32 21.84
CA VAL A 186 3.60 11.29 20.95
C VAL A 186 4.55 10.34 21.70
N ALA A 187 5.38 10.87 22.60
CA ALA A 187 6.29 10.07 23.41
C ALA A 187 5.52 9.19 24.41
N HIS A 188 4.46 9.73 25.02
CA HIS A 188 3.56 8.97 25.88
C HIS A 188 2.86 7.84 25.11
N LEU A 189 2.21 8.15 23.98
CA LEU A 189 1.57 7.15 23.13
C LEU A 189 2.54 6.05 22.71
N ARG A 190 3.76 6.40 22.29
CA ARG A 190 4.78 5.40 21.94
C ARG A 190 5.11 4.50 23.13
N THR A 191 5.24 5.07 24.33
CA THR A 191 5.59 4.33 25.55
C THR A 191 4.46 3.40 25.98
N THR A 192 3.23 3.90 26.02
CA THR A 192 2.03 3.16 26.44
C THR A 192 1.66 2.07 25.45
N MET A 193 1.90 2.29 24.15
CA MET A 193 1.53 1.34 23.11
C MET A 193 2.57 0.23 22.89
N ARG A 194 3.86 0.47 23.20
CA ARG A 194 4.95 -0.51 22.98
C ARG A 194 4.74 -1.89 23.63
N PRO A 195 4.20 -2.01 24.86
CA PRO A 195 3.97 -3.30 25.51
C PRO A 195 3.02 -4.25 24.77
N ILE A 196 2.13 -3.72 23.90
CA ILE A 196 1.12 -4.52 23.16
C ILE A 196 1.75 -5.61 22.28
N GLY A 197 2.99 -5.39 21.82
CA GLY A 197 3.74 -6.34 20.99
C GLY A 197 4.77 -7.17 21.73
N HIS A 198 4.80 -7.15 23.07
CA HIS A 198 5.86 -7.81 23.82
C HIS A 198 5.83 -9.33 23.60
N LEU A 199 6.96 -9.91 23.19
CA LEU A 199 7.04 -11.32 22.80
C LEU A 199 6.69 -12.30 23.94
N GLY A 200 6.83 -11.87 25.20
CA GLY A 200 6.48 -12.65 26.39
C GLY A 200 4.98 -12.66 26.74
N ASP A 201 4.16 -11.81 26.12
CA ASP A 201 2.72 -11.73 26.41
C ASP A 201 1.93 -12.71 25.49
N PRO A 202 1.12 -13.63 26.06
CA PRO A 202 0.25 -14.51 25.27
C PRO A 202 -0.90 -13.77 24.57
N PHE A 203 -1.30 -12.59 25.07
CA PHE A 203 -2.38 -11.76 24.50
C PHE A 203 -1.85 -10.65 23.58
N ARG A 204 -0.58 -10.72 23.17
CA ARG A 204 0.05 -9.72 22.30
C ARG A 204 -0.62 -9.63 20.94
N LEU A 205 -0.51 -8.47 20.32
CA LEU A 205 -0.74 -8.36 18.88
C LEU A 205 0.49 -8.92 18.13
N PRO A 206 0.32 -9.98 17.33
CA PRO A 206 1.42 -10.60 16.59
C PRO A 206 2.09 -9.61 15.63
N GLY A 207 3.42 -9.59 15.66
CA GLY A 207 4.22 -8.72 14.79
C GLY A 207 3.97 -7.22 15.00
N TYR A 208 3.45 -6.84 16.16
CA TYR A 208 3.21 -5.45 16.50
C TYR A 208 4.52 -4.66 16.66
N GLY A 209 4.58 -3.49 16.04
CA GLY A 209 5.70 -2.56 16.17
C GLY A 209 5.24 -1.11 16.10
N VAL A 210 5.92 -0.25 16.84
CA VAL A 210 5.68 1.21 16.85
C VAL A 210 6.93 1.92 16.38
N THR A 211 6.81 2.69 15.30
CA THR A 211 7.92 3.42 14.68
C THR A 211 7.51 4.86 14.37
N HIS A 212 8.47 5.78 14.46
CA HIS A 212 8.27 7.13 13.97
C HIS A 212 8.51 7.17 12.46
N ARG A 213 7.68 7.91 11.74
CA ARG A 213 7.85 8.20 10.31
C ARG A 213 7.62 9.67 10.06
N VAL A 214 8.48 10.29 9.26
CA VAL A 214 8.36 11.68 8.81
C VAL A 214 8.10 11.67 7.32
N TYR A 215 6.91 12.08 6.92
CA TYR A 215 6.50 12.15 5.53
C TYR A 215 6.88 13.50 4.94
N VAL A 216 7.60 13.49 3.82
CA VAL A 216 8.00 14.69 3.09
C VAL A 216 7.68 14.55 1.61
N GLU A 217 7.31 15.65 0.98
CA GLU A 217 7.01 15.71 -0.44
C GLU A 217 8.30 15.60 -1.29
N GLU A 218 8.19 15.02 -2.49
CA GLU A 218 9.35 14.72 -3.37
C GLU A 218 10.18 15.97 -3.71
N ALA A 219 9.58 17.15 -3.87
CA ALA A 219 10.30 18.39 -4.17
C ALA A 219 11.07 18.91 -2.94
N ASP A 220 10.52 18.74 -1.75
CA ASP A 220 11.08 19.24 -0.50
C ASP A 220 12.00 18.23 0.22
N ALA A 221 12.05 16.99 -0.27
CA ALA A 221 12.78 15.89 0.35
C ALA A 221 14.25 16.23 0.60
N ARG A 222 14.92 16.90 -0.34
CA ARG A 222 16.33 17.28 -0.20
C ARG A 222 16.54 18.18 1.03
N GLY A 223 15.69 19.18 1.22
CA GLY A 223 15.76 20.07 2.38
C GLY A 223 15.54 19.31 3.70
N ALA A 224 14.64 18.33 3.71
CA ALA A 224 14.43 17.48 4.89
C ALA A 224 15.64 16.60 5.23
N PHE A 225 16.28 15.98 4.24
CA PHE A 225 17.51 15.21 4.47
C PHE A 225 18.65 16.10 4.98
N GLU A 226 18.85 17.28 4.38
CA GLU A 226 19.88 18.21 4.85
C GLU A 226 19.60 18.71 6.29
N ARG A 227 18.32 18.90 6.67
CA ARG A 227 17.96 19.22 8.06
C ARG A 227 18.23 18.07 9.02
N LEU A 228 17.95 16.83 8.61
CA LEU A 228 18.26 15.64 9.41
C LEU A 228 19.78 15.48 9.59
N ASP A 229 20.56 15.66 8.54
CA ASP A 229 22.03 15.57 8.59
C ASP A 229 22.66 16.67 9.46
N ARG A 230 22.05 17.86 9.49
CA ARG A 230 22.48 18.98 10.35
C ARG A 230 21.98 18.87 11.79
N ALA A 231 20.97 18.04 12.06
CA ALA A 231 20.43 17.91 13.40
C ALA A 231 21.44 17.22 14.32
N ARG A 232 21.50 17.65 15.59
CA ARG A 232 22.37 17.04 16.60
C ARG A 232 22.02 15.58 16.85
N SER A 233 20.72 15.25 16.73
CA SER A 233 20.17 13.92 16.90
C SER A 233 18.91 13.75 16.06
N GLU A 234 18.62 12.52 15.63
CA GLU A 234 17.35 12.15 15.00
C GLU A 234 16.15 12.49 15.91
N GLU A 235 16.33 12.37 17.22
CA GLU A 235 15.34 12.71 18.23
C GLU A 235 15.04 14.22 18.26
N ASP A 236 16.06 15.06 18.13
CA ASP A 236 15.90 16.51 18.10
C ASP A 236 15.19 16.95 16.82
N PHE A 237 15.61 16.41 15.67
CA PHE A 237 14.92 16.63 14.39
C PHE A 237 13.43 16.24 14.49
N ARG A 238 13.15 15.07 15.06
CA ARG A 238 11.80 14.58 15.26
C ARG A 238 10.98 15.50 16.17
N ARG A 239 11.53 15.95 17.28
CA ARG A 239 10.83 16.87 18.20
C ARG A 239 10.50 18.19 17.52
N THR A 240 11.42 18.73 16.71
CA THR A 240 11.16 19.95 15.94
C THR A 240 10.00 19.74 14.96
N VAL A 241 10.02 18.66 14.19
CA VAL A 241 8.96 18.35 13.20
C VAL A 241 7.60 18.09 13.88
N ILE A 242 7.57 17.45 15.05
CA ILE A 242 6.30 17.20 15.76
C ILE A 242 5.69 18.50 16.32
N ASN A 243 6.53 19.40 16.82
CA ASN A 243 6.06 20.62 17.47
C ASN A 243 5.66 21.71 16.47
N ASP A 244 6.09 21.62 15.21
CA ASP A 244 5.72 22.53 14.15
C ASP A 244 4.68 21.88 13.20
N PRO A 245 3.37 22.15 13.39
CA PRO A 245 2.32 21.55 12.55
C PRO A 245 2.31 22.11 11.12
N GLU A 246 2.95 23.25 10.86
CA GLU A 246 2.99 23.93 9.56
C GLU A 246 4.26 23.60 8.76
N ASP A 247 5.17 22.80 9.33
CA ASP A 247 6.33 22.29 8.62
C ASP A 247 5.91 21.47 7.39
N VAL A 248 6.75 21.54 6.37
CA VAL A 248 6.68 20.72 5.16
C VAL A 248 6.80 19.23 5.50
N CYS A 249 7.51 18.91 6.58
CA CYS A 249 7.62 17.56 7.10
C CYS A 249 6.44 17.23 8.02
N GLN A 250 5.78 16.10 7.77
CA GLN A 250 4.64 15.65 8.56
C GLN A 250 5.02 14.42 9.37
N HIS A 251 4.95 14.53 10.70
CA HIS A 251 5.17 13.40 11.59
C HIS A 251 3.95 12.49 11.69
N PHE A 252 4.19 11.19 11.60
CA PHE A 252 3.25 10.14 11.94
C PHE A 252 3.90 9.12 12.88
N LEU A 253 3.14 8.69 13.88
CA LEU A 253 3.42 7.50 14.67
C LEU A 253 2.80 6.30 13.94
N GLU A 254 3.65 5.49 13.31
CA GLU A 254 3.25 4.28 12.61
C GLU A 254 3.17 3.12 13.60
N MET A 255 2.01 2.49 13.69
CA MET A 255 1.76 1.26 14.44
C MET A 255 1.42 0.16 13.44
N ARG A 256 2.25 -0.86 13.36
CA ARG A 256 2.10 -1.95 12.39
C ARG A 256 1.82 -3.25 13.11
N VAL A 257 0.84 -4.02 12.67
CA VAL A 257 0.54 -5.39 13.12
C VAL A 257 0.72 -6.35 11.95
N THR A 258 1.33 -7.50 12.20
CA THR A 258 1.45 -8.59 11.21
C THR A 258 1.03 -9.92 11.80
N SER A 259 -0.22 -10.33 11.55
CA SER A 259 -0.79 -11.55 12.14
C SER A 259 -0.23 -12.84 11.53
N SER A 260 -0.04 -12.88 10.21
CA SER A 260 0.45 -14.06 9.48
C SER A 260 1.74 -13.78 8.70
N GLY A 261 2.37 -12.62 8.90
CA GLY A 261 3.43 -12.08 8.03
C GLY A 261 2.94 -11.58 6.67
N GLU A 262 1.85 -12.16 6.12
CA GLU A 262 1.21 -11.75 4.86
C GLU A 262 0.19 -10.62 5.05
N LEU A 263 -0.55 -10.63 6.15
CA LEU A 263 -1.54 -9.60 6.47
C LEU A 263 -0.88 -8.47 7.26
N VAL A 264 -0.96 -7.23 6.77
CA VAL A 264 -0.38 -6.07 7.46
C VAL A 264 -1.46 -5.01 7.68
N THR A 265 -1.67 -4.65 8.94
CA THR A 265 -2.47 -3.49 9.33
C THR A 265 -1.51 -2.41 9.79
N SER A 266 -1.52 -1.25 9.13
CA SER A 266 -0.69 -0.10 9.51
C SER A 266 -1.60 1.05 9.89
N VAL A 267 -1.52 1.50 11.15
CA VAL A 267 -2.24 2.66 11.68
C VAL A 267 -1.25 3.80 11.80
N PHE A 268 -1.57 4.92 11.19
CA PHE A 268 -0.78 6.15 11.23
C PHE A 268 -1.53 7.17 12.09
N VAL A 269 -0.87 7.62 13.16
CA VAL A 269 -1.43 8.64 14.06
C VAL A 269 -0.59 9.90 13.93
N ARG A 270 -1.23 11.01 13.59
CA ARG A 270 -0.63 12.34 13.64
C ARG A 270 -1.23 13.11 14.80
N VAL A 271 -0.35 13.64 15.63
CA VAL A 271 -0.70 14.50 16.77
C VAL A 271 -0.28 15.91 16.42
N THR A 272 -1.21 16.86 16.53
CA THR A 272 -0.92 18.28 16.31
C THR A 272 -1.56 19.10 17.42
N VAL A 273 -0.84 20.09 17.91
CA VAL A 273 -1.37 21.07 18.86
C VAL A 273 -1.33 22.42 18.14
N LYS A 274 -2.49 22.96 17.79
CA LYS A 274 -2.63 24.24 17.07
C LYS A 274 -3.83 25.00 17.61
N GLY A 275 -3.69 26.32 17.76
CA GLY A 275 -4.79 27.18 18.21
C GLY A 275 -5.38 26.71 19.54
N ARG A 276 -4.52 26.35 20.50
CA ARG A 276 -4.89 25.83 21.83
C ARG A 276 -5.81 24.59 21.80
N SER A 277 -5.81 23.90 20.67
CA SER A 277 -6.58 22.69 20.45
C SER A 277 -5.62 21.54 20.13
N LEU A 278 -5.94 20.37 20.66
CA LEU A 278 -5.30 19.12 20.29
C LEU A 278 -6.10 18.50 19.14
N THR A 279 -5.42 18.19 18.04
CA THR A 279 -5.98 17.46 16.91
C THR A 279 -5.23 16.15 16.70
N LEU A 280 -5.98 15.05 16.67
CA LEU A 280 -5.53 13.70 16.36
C LEU A 280 -6.10 13.30 15.00
N ASP A 281 -5.24 12.98 14.04
CA ASP A 281 -5.61 12.39 12.74
C ASP A 281 -5.13 10.93 12.72
N LEU A 282 -6.07 10.01 12.50
CA LEU A 282 -5.81 8.59 12.41
C LEU A 282 -6.15 8.11 11.01
N ALA A 283 -5.20 7.45 10.37
CA ALA A 283 -5.36 6.81 9.08
C ALA A 283 -4.91 5.34 9.15
N THR A 284 -5.77 4.42 8.73
CA THR A 284 -5.49 2.99 8.73
C THR A 284 -5.37 2.47 7.31
N CYS A 285 -4.21 1.91 7.00
CA CYS A 285 -3.95 1.20 5.76
C CYS A 285 -3.92 -0.31 5.98
N ALA A 286 -4.44 -1.02 4.98
CA ALA A 286 -4.56 -2.46 4.98
C ALA A 286 -3.88 -3.06 3.76
N LEU A 287 -2.96 -3.98 4.04
CA LEU A 287 -2.34 -4.82 3.03
C LEU A 287 -2.82 -6.25 3.24
N THR A 288 -3.73 -6.68 2.37
CA THR A 288 -4.33 -8.01 2.32
C THR A 288 -3.32 -9.05 1.87
N ARG A 289 -3.70 -10.33 1.98
CA ARG A 289 -2.83 -11.44 1.55
C ARG A 289 -2.56 -11.40 0.06
N THR A 290 -1.44 -11.99 -0.34
CA THR A 290 -1.15 -12.26 -1.75
C THR A 290 -1.95 -13.47 -2.25
N PRO A 291 -2.44 -13.44 -3.51
CA PRO A 291 -3.26 -14.50 -4.06
C PRO A 291 -2.50 -15.84 -4.13
N LEU A 292 -3.26 -16.93 -4.00
CA LEU A 292 -2.75 -18.30 -3.92
C LEU A 292 -1.88 -18.69 -5.12
N GLY A 293 -2.10 -18.11 -6.30
CA GLY A 293 -1.29 -18.36 -7.50
C GLY A 293 0.19 -17.99 -7.29
N ILE A 294 0.47 -16.89 -6.59
CA ILE A 294 1.84 -16.46 -6.26
C ILE A 294 2.42 -17.31 -5.13
N ARG A 295 1.60 -17.65 -4.12
CA ARG A 295 1.98 -18.58 -3.03
C ARG A 295 2.26 -20.00 -3.52
N SER A 296 1.64 -20.43 -4.63
CA SER A 296 1.89 -21.76 -5.17
C SER A 296 3.34 -21.89 -5.58
N VAL A 297 3.90 -20.89 -6.28
CA VAL A 297 5.32 -20.87 -6.70
C VAL A 297 6.26 -20.99 -5.49
N GLU A 298 5.88 -20.39 -4.37
CA GLU A 298 6.57 -20.49 -3.08
C GLU A 298 6.47 -21.89 -2.44
N ARG A 299 5.27 -22.50 -2.40
CA ARG A 299 5.09 -23.89 -1.92
C ARG A 299 5.82 -24.91 -2.79
N TRP A 300 5.85 -24.71 -4.11
CA TRP A 300 6.57 -25.57 -5.06
C TRP A 300 8.09 -25.44 -4.92
N ALA A 301 8.58 -24.25 -4.55
CA ALA A 301 10.00 -24.05 -4.26
C ALA A 301 10.46 -24.79 -2.99
N GLN A 302 9.58 -24.89 -1.97
CA GLN A 302 9.84 -25.60 -0.71
C GLN A 302 9.74 -27.14 -0.82
N ARG A 303 8.96 -27.68 -1.78
CA ARG A 303 8.71 -29.13 -1.87
C ARG A 303 9.70 -29.84 -2.79
N SER A 304 10.78 -30.38 -2.20
CA SER A 304 11.67 -31.49 -2.64
C SER A 304 12.16 -31.57 -4.10
N ASN A 305 13.38 -32.06 -4.28
CA ASN A 305 14.05 -32.24 -5.59
C ASN A 305 13.30 -33.20 -6.55
N LYS A 306 12.26 -33.91 -6.09
CA LYS A 306 11.51 -34.91 -6.88
C LYS A 306 10.52 -34.33 -7.89
N TYR A 307 10.14 -33.04 -7.77
CA TYR A 307 9.18 -32.39 -8.68
C TYR A 307 9.84 -31.53 -9.79
N VAL A 308 11.18 -31.57 -9.90
CA VAL A 308 11.95 -30.87 -10.96
C VAL A 308 11.45 -31.21 -12.38
N PRO A 309 11.26 -32.49 -12.77
CA PRO A 309 10.95 -32.81 -14.17
C PRO A 309 9.54 -32.32 -14.56
N HIS A 310 8.58 -32.39 -13.64
CA HIS A 310 7.21 -31.99 -13.91
C HIS A 310 7.09 -30.46 -14.09
N MET A 311 7.88 -29.70 -13.33
CA MET A 311 8.02 -28.24 -13.48
C MET A 311 8.74 -27.86 -14.77
N ALA A 312 9.84 -28.56 -15.12
CA ALA A 312 10.53 -28.34 -16.38
C ALA A 312 9.58 -28.54 -17.57
N LEU A 313 8.73 -29.56 -17.52
CA LEU A 313 7.71 -29.82 -18.54
C LEU A 313 6.65 -28.70 -18.61
N HIS A 314 6.19 -28.19 -17.46
CA HIS A 314 5.20 -27.11 -17.43
C HIS A 314 5.76 -25.79 -17.95
N VAL A 315 7.00 -25.47 -17.60
CA VAL A 315 7.74 -24.31 -18.12
C VAL A 315 8.01 -24.48 -19.61
N LEU A 316 8.42 -25.67 -20.07
CA LEU A 316 8.63 -25.94 -21.49
C LEU A 316 7.33 -25.78 -22.30
N LYS A 317 6.17 -26.10 -21.70
CA LYS A 317 4.85 -25.88 -22.31
C LYS A 317 4.43 -24.40 -22.34
N SER A 318 4.89 -23.58 -21.38
CA SER A 318 4.61 -22.13 -21.37
C SER A 318 5.64 -21.30 -22.15
N LEU A 319 6.81 -21.87 -22.44
CA LEU A 319 7.90 -21.20 -23.16
C LEU A 319 7.46 -20.57 -24.48
N PRO A 320 6.69 -21.21 -25.38
CA PRO A 320 6.32 -20.61 -26.67
C PRO A 320 5.52 -19.29 -26.50
N ALA A 321 4.64 -19.25 -25.49
CA ALA A 321 3.85 -18.06 -25.18
C ALA A 321 4.71 -16.97 -24.51
N GLU A 322 5.67 -17.36 -23.67
CA GLU A 322 6.61 -16.43 -23.04
C GLU A 322 7.67 -15.91 -24.03
N THR A 323 8.15 -16.73 -24.98
CA THR A 323 9.06 -16.32 -26.05
C THR A 323 8.35 -15.42 -27.07
N ALA A 324 7.08 -15.68 -27.40
CA ALA A 324 6.28 -14.78 -28.22
C ALA A 324 6.09 -13.40 -27.55
N ARG A 325 5.87 -13.37 -26.23
CA ARG A 325 5.89 -12.11 -25.45
C ARG A 325 7.29 -11.51 -25.36
N SER A 326 8.33 -12.32 -25.40
CA SER A 326 9.73 -11.87 -25.45
C SER A 326 10.13 -11.36 -26.84
N CYS A 327 9.39 -11.62 -27.91
CA CYS A 327 9.59 -10.88 -29.17
C CYS A 327 9.19 -9.40 -29.04
N LEU A 328 8.28 -9.04 -28.12
CA LEU A 328 8.10 -7.63 -27.71
C LEU A 328 9.36 -7.08 -26.99
N ALA A 329 10.27 -7.94 -26.55
CA ALA A 329 11.56 -7.56 -25.99
C ALA A 329 12.55 -7.03 -27.02
N PHE A 330 12.31 -7.17 -28.34
CA PHE A 330 13.09 -6.45 -29.35
C PHE A 330 12.94 -4.92 -29.23
N GLY A 331 11.89 -4.44 -28.56
CA GLY A 331 11.79 -3.04 -28.14
C GLY A 331 12.67 -2.69 -26.92
N ILE A 332 13.04 -3.66 -26.08
CA ILE A 332 13.78 -3.42 -24.82
C ILE A 332 15.11 -2.70 -25.06
N PRO A 333 15.96 -3.03 -26.07
CA PRO A 333 17.18 -2.27 -26.35
C PRO A 333 16.89 -0.79 -26.62
N VAL A 334 15.85 -0.49 -27.41
CA VAL A 334 15.43 0.88 -27.74
C VAL A 334 14.88 1.59 -26.50
N TYR A 335 14.09 0.89 -25.68
CA TYR A 335 13.56 1.42 -24.42
C TYR A 335 14.65 1.60 -23.36
N LEU A 336 15.63 0.70 -23.28
CA LEU A 336 16.77 0.77 -22.38
C LEU A 336 17.68 1.92 -22.81
N ALA A 337 17.94 2.08 -24.11
CA ALA A 337 18.70 3.21 -24.66
C ALA A 337 17.98 4.55 -24.38
N ARG A 338 16.65 4.61 -24.56
CA ARG A 338 15.83 5.77 -24.19
C ARG A 338 15.81 6.02 -22.68
N TYR A 339 15.74 4.97 -21.87
CA TYR A 339 15.78 5.03 -20.41
C TYR A 339 17.15 5.51 -19.91
N VAL A 340 18.24 5.01 -20.48
CA VAL A 340 19.61 5.43 -20.18
C VAL A 340 19.82 6.89 -20.59
N ARG A 341 19.38 7.31 -21.79
CA ARG A 341 19.38 8.73 -22.18
C ARG A 341 18.55 9.61 -21.24
N ALA A 342 17.37 9.14 -20.83
CA ALA A 342 16.53 9.83 -19.87
C ALA A 342 17.12 9.83 -18.44
N ARG A 343 18.01 8.89 -18.13
CA ARG A 343 18.74 8.80 -16.86
C ARG A 343 19.94 9.75 -16.84
N VAL A 344 20.68 9.85 -17.94
CA VAL A 344 21.83 10.77 -18.10
C VAL A 344 21.38 12.23 -18.03
N ARG A 345 20.16 12.56 -18.47
CA ARG A 345 19.60 13.92 -18.39
C ARG A 345 18.91 14.27 -17.06
N ARG A 346 18.83 13.35 -16.11
CA ARG A 346 18.17 13.61 -14.83
C ARG A 346 19.22 13.76 -13.73
N ALA A 347 19.24 14.95 -13.13
CA ALA A 347 19.99 15.20 -11.92
C ALA A 347 19.67 14.13 -10.85
N PRO A 348 20.66 13.71 -10.05
CA PRO A 348 20.44 12.81 -8.91
C PRO A 348 19.63 13.53 -7.84
N GLY A 349 18.31 13.51 -7.97
CA GLY A 349 17.37 13.95 -6.94
C GLY A 349 16.83 12.78 -6.13
N VAL A 350 16.46 13.04 -4.88
CA VAL A 350 15.69 12.11 -4.06
C VAL A 350 14.36 11.84 -4.75
N ARG A 351 13.94 10.57 -4.81
CA ARG A 351 12.68 10.18 -5.47
C ARG A 351 11.77 9.42 -4.52
N ALA A 352 10.50 9.75 -4.56
CA ALA A 352 9.45 9.03 -3.85
C ALA A 352 9.33 7.59 -4.37
N ALA A 353 8.96 6.68 -3.46
CA ALA A 353 8.51 5.35 -3.86
C ALA A 353 7.23 5.49 -4.69
N ARG A 354 7.16 4.82 -5.84
CA ARG A 354 6.02 4.95 -6.77
C ARG A 354 5.12 3.74 -6.80
N PHE A 355 5.67 2.59 -6.44
CA PHE A 355 4.96 1.34 -6.47
C PHE A 355 5.52 0.44 -5.37
N SER A 356 4.62 -0.29 -4.72
CA SER A 356 4.98 -1.44 -3.90
C SER A 356 4.52 -2.67 -4.64
N LEU A 357 5.45 -3.57 -5.00
CA LEU A 357 5.11 -4.80 -5.71
C LEU A 357 4.14 -5.66 -4.89
N ARG A 358 4.28 -5.65 -3.56
CA ARG A 358 3.39 -6.38 -2.66
C ARG A 358 1.98 -5.79 -2.66
N GLU A 359 1.87 -4.47 -2.68
CA GLU A 359 0.59 -3.76 -2.77
C GLU A 359 -0.12 -4.02 -4.09
N GLU A 360 0.60 -3.99 -5.21
CA GLU A 360 0.05 -4.26 -6.53
C GLU A 360 -0.45 -5.71 -6.68
N LYS A 361 0.24 -6.65 -6.02
CA LYS A 361 -0.10 -8.08 -6.05
C LYS A 361 -0.98 -8.53 -4.89
N ALA A 362 -1.35 -7.64 -3.97
CA ALA A 362 -2.28 -7.97 -2.90
C ALA A 362 -3.67 -8.24 -3.47
N VAL A 363 -4.44 -9.11 -2.82
CA VAL A 363 -5.85 -9.34 -3.17
C VAL A 363 -6.61 -8.02 -3.02
N SER A 364 -7.51 -7.73 -3.96
CA SER A 364 -8.32 -6.51 -3.86
C SER A 364 -9.11 -6.53 -2.54
N TRP A 365 -9.27 -5.38 -1.89
CA TRP A 365 -10.03 -5.32 -0.63
C TRP A 365 -11.44 -5.89 -0.75
N ASP A 366 -12.05 -5.71 -1.92
CA ASP A 366 -13.44 -6.12 -2.19
C ASP A 366 -13.57 -7.67 -2.29
N GLU A 367 -12.46 -8.38 -2.51
CA GLU A 367 -12.37 -9.85 -2.51
C GLU A 367 -11.85 -10.41 -1.18
N ALA A 368 -11.44 -9.55 -0.25
CA ALA A 368 -10.70 -9.91 0.96
C ALA A 368 -11.58 -10.01 2.21
N ALA A 369 -12.81 -10.52 2.09
CA ALA A 369 -13.80 -10.56 3.19
C ALA A 369 -13.30 -11.27 4.47
N PHE A 370 -12.47 -12.30 4.33
CA PHE A 370 -11.88 -12.99 5.49
C PHE A 370 -10.75 -12.20 6.16
N ASP A 371 -10.01 -11.41 5.39
CA ASP A 371 -8.93 -10.57 5.90
C ASP A 371 -9.48 -9.30 6.56
N GLU A 372 -10.61 -8.79 6.05
CA GLU A 372 -11.29 -7.59 6.52
C GLU A 372 -11.62 -7.67 8.02
N THR A 373 -12.24 -8.74 8.49
CA THR A 373 -12.61 -8.90 9.91
C THR A 373 -11.39 -8.83 10.84
N THR A 374 -10.29 -9.48 10.43
CA THR A 374 -9.04 -9.49 11.20
C THR A 374 -8.39 -8.12 11.23
N ILE A 375 -8.35 -7.43 10.08
CA ILE A 375 -7.76 -6.10 9.96
C ILE A 375 -8.55 -5.08 10.78
N LEU A 376 -9.88 -5.11 10.68
CA LEU A 376 -10.77 -4.24 11.45
C LEU A 376 -10.64 -4.50 12.94
N GLY A 377 -10.51 -5.77 13.36
CA GLY A 377 -10.24 -6.14 14.74
C GLY A 377 -8.94 -5.52 15.27
N HIS A 378 -7.83 -5.66 14.55
CA HIS A 378 -6.56 -5.04 14.96
C HIS A 378 -6.64 -3.51 14.99
N MET A 379 -7.28 -2.91 13.99
CA MET A 379 -7.51 -1.47 13.93
C MET A 379 -8.26 -1.00 15.18
N LYS A 380 -9.36 -1.67 15.55
CA LYS A 380 -10.18 -1.31 16.70
C LYS A 380 -9.43 -1.38 18.02
N ILE A 381 -8.64 -2.44 18.21
CA ILE A 381 -7.80 -2.60 19.41
C ILE A 381 -6.80 -1.43 19.51
N ILE A 382 -6.15 -1.08 18.40
CA ILE A 382 -5.19 0.03 18.37
C ILE A 382 -5.89 1.37 18.62
N GLU A 383 -7.02 1.61 17.96
CA GLU A 383 -7.81 2.84 18.06
C GLU A 383 -8.28 3.09 19.50
N GLN A 384 -8.92 2.11 20.14
CA GLN A 384 -9.37 2.22 21.53
C GLN A 384 -8.22 2.52 22.48
N ARG A 385 -7.08 1.84 22.32
CA ARG A 385 -5.90 2.07 23.17
C ARG A 385 -5.28 3.45 22.96
N ILE A 386 -5.29 3.98 21.73
CA ILE A 386 -4.83 5.36 21.48
C ILE A 386 -5.74 6.36 22.19
N LEU A 387 -7.06 6.16 22.11
CA LEU A 387 -8.04 7.04 22.73
C LEU A 387 -7.86 7.05 24.25
N HIS A 388 -7.83 5.88 24.89
CA HIS A 388 -7.59 5.77 26.34
C HIS A 388 -6.23 6.31 26.77
N ALA A 389 -5.15 5.97 26.06
CA ALA A 389 -3.82 6.50 26.40
C ALA A 389 -3.74 8.03 26.24
N THR A 390 -4.52 8.61 25.33
CA THR A 390 -4.60 10.07 25.21
C THR A 390 -5.43 10.67 26.34
N GLU A 391 -6.54 10.04 26.69
CA GLU A 391 -7.38 10.43 27.83
C GLU A 391 -6.57 10.46 29.14
N ASP A 392 -5.88 9.38 29.46
CA ASP A 392 -5.02 9.26 30.64
C ASP A 392 -3.96 10.38 30.67
N PHE A 393 -3.35 10.67 29.52
CA PHE A 393 -2.35 11.72 29.39
C PHE A 393 -2.90 13.12 29.63
N LEU A 394 -4.11 13.38 29.12
CA LEU A 394 -4.81 14.66 29.29
C LEU A 394 -5.27 14.84 30.74
N TRP A 395 -5.81 13.79 31.33
CA TRP A 395 -6.25 13.77 32.73
C TRP A 395 -5.08 14.04 33.68
N ALA A 396 -3.93 13.38 33.47
CA ALA A 396 -2.70 13.60 34.24
C ALA A 396 -2.16 15.04 34.17
N ARG A 397 -2.60 15.84 33.19
CA ARG A 397 -2.22 17.26 33.02
C ARG A 397 -3.29 18.23 33.46
N ASN A 398 -4.32 17.76 34.15
CA ASN A 398 -5.47 18.57 34.57
C ASN A 398 -6.10 19.28 33.36
N ILE A 399 -6.47 18.51 32.33
CA ILE A 399 -7.23 18.99 31.17
C ILE A 399 -8.62 18.36 31.24
N ASP A 400 -9.66 19.14 30.93
CA ASP A 400 -11.03 18.64 30.87
C ASP A 400 -11.19 17.64 29.71
N THR A 401 -11.42 16.37 30.04
CA THR A 401 -11.58 15.26 29.08
C THR A 401 -13.03 15.02 28.67
N SER A 402 -14.02 15.71 29.25
CA SER A 402 -15.45 15.42 29.01
C SER A 402 -15.84 15.52 27.52
N ALA A 403 -15.35 16.55 26.83
CA ALA A 403 -15.56 16.71 25.40
C ALA A 403 -14.79 15.68 24.55
N PHE A 404 -13.64 15.21 25.04
CA PHE A 404 -12.83 14.18 24.40
C PHE A 404 -13.52 12.82 24.50
N GLU A 405 -13.94 12.42 25.70
CA GLU A 405 -14.64 11.16 25.99
C GLU A 405 -15.88 10.99 25.12
N LYS A 406 -16.76 12.01 25.09
CA LYS A 406 -17.97 11.99 24.26
C LYS A 406 -17.66 11.80 22.75
N ARG A 407 -16.58 12.41 22.25
CA ARG A 407 -16.17 12.26 20.86
C ARG A 407 -15.49 10.90 20.61
N ALA A 408 -14.71 10.41 21.56
CA ALA A 408 -14.08 9.09 21.53
C ALA A 408 -15.14 7.98 21.48
N GLU A 409 -16.16 8.03 22.33
CA GLU A 409 -17.31 7.11 22.30
C GLU A 409 -18.03 7.15 20.96
N THR A 410 -18.27 8.35 20.42
CA THR A 410 -18.90 8.52 19.10
C THR A 410 -18.06 7.85 18.00
N ILE A 411 -16.74 7.99 18.02
CA ILE A 411 -15.84 7.37 17.03
C ILE A 411 -15.84 5.85 17.15
N VAL A 412 -15.74 5.32 18.38
CA VAL A 412 -15.77 3.87 18.63
C VAL A 412 -17.09 3.27 18.15
N ASN A 413 -18.22 3.92 18.44
CA ASN A 413 -19.55 3.46 18.06
C ASN A 413 -19.90 3.67 16.58
N ALA A 414 -19.55 4.82 15.99
CA ALA A 414 -19.87 5.12 14.58
C ALA A 414 -19.15 4.18 13.61
N SER A 415 -17.93 3.77 13.96
CA SER A 415 -17.20 2.82 13.14
C SER A 415 -17.73 1.38 13.24
N VAL A 416 -18.66 1.07 14.15
CA VAL A 416 -19.43 -0.19 14.16
C VAL A 416 -20.58 -0.14 13.13
N LEU A 417 -21.15 1.05 12.85
CA LEU A 417 -22.28 1.20 11.93
C LEU A 417 -21.86 1.26 10.44
N ASN A 418 -20.61 1.60 10.15
CA ASN A 418 -20.05 1.59 8.78
C ASN A 418 -19.42 0.24 8.37
N MET A 419 -19.56 -0.82 9.17
CA MET A 419 -19.01 -2.16 8.89
C MET A 419 -19.80 -2.97 7.84
N GLY A 420 -20.74 -2.33 7.13
CA GLY A 420 -21.68 -2.98 6.19
C GLY A 420 -21.61 -2.53 4.73
N GLY A 421 -20.65 -1.68 4.34
CA GLY A 421 -20.46 -1.29 2.93
C GLY A 421 -20.16 0.19 2.72
N THR A 422 -19.73 0.53 1.50
CA THR A 422 -19.42 1.91 1.08
C THR A 422 -20.62 2.82 1.32
N THR A 423 -20.56 3.67 2.33
CA THR A 423 -21.50 4.79 2.46
C THR A 423 -21.18 5.80 1.39
N ASN A 424 -21.82 5.66 0.23
CA ASN A 424 -21.85 6.69 -0.79
C ASN A 424 -22.79 7.79 -0.27
N ILE A 425 -22.24 8.74 0.50
CA ILE A 425 -22.96 9.89 1.08
C ILE A 425 -23.22 10.92 -0.03
N ASN A 426 -23.87 10.50 -1.11
CA ASN A 426 -24.40 11.41 -2.13
C ASN A 426 -25.91 11.60 -1.96
N GLN A 427 -26.57 10.87 -1.04
CA GLN A 427 -28.03 10.83 -0.90
C GLN A 427 -28.51 10.54 0.53
N SER A 428 -27.73 10.84 1.57
CA SER A 428 -28.15 10.55 2.95
C SER A 428 -28.49 11.83 3.72
N ALA A 429 -29.78 11.97 4.00
CA ALA A 429 -30.37 12.96 4.89
C ALA A 429 -30.54 12.30 6.27
N VAL A 430 -29.79 12.74 7.28
CA VAL A 430 -29.88 12.20 8.65
C VAL A 430 -30.35 13.31 9.59
N GLY A 431 -31.54 13.13 10.14
CA GLY A 431 -32.21 14.06 11.05
C GLY A 431 -33.73 14.02 10.88
N SER A 432 -34.46 14.34 11.94
CA SER A 432 -35.92 14.53 11.87
C SER A 432 -36.21 15.67 10.88
N ASN A 433 -36.94 15.40 9.80
CA ASN A 433 -37.29 16.31 8.69
C ASN A 433 -36.24 16.53 7.58
N ALA A 434 -35.20 15.70 7.46
CA ALA A 434 -34.27 15.83 6.35
C ALA A 434 -34.88 15.25 5.05
N GLN A 435 -35.10 16.11 4.04
CA GLN A 435 -35.61 15.72 2.71
C GLN A 435 -34.51 15.89 1.65
N VAL A 436 -34.37 14.92 0.74
CA VAL A 436 -33.47 14.98 -0.41
C VAL A 436 -34.31 15.32 -1.65
N ASN A 437 -34.15 16.54 -2.18
CA ASN A 437 -34.81 16.95 -3.42
C ASN A 437 -33.95 16.55 -4.63
N GLN A 438 -34.38 15.54 -5.39
CA GLN A 438 -33.82 15.17 -6.69
C GLN A 438 -34.76 15.60 -7.82
N ASN A 439 -34.95 16.91 -7.97
CA ASN A 439 -35.62 17.46 -9.16
C ASN A 439 -34.71 18.49 -9.81
N SER A 440 -33.85 18.02 -10.71
CA SER A 440 -33.26 18.86 -11.76
C SER A 440 -33.58 18.22 -13.12
N THR A 441 -34.85 18.32 -13.51
CA THR A 441 -35.22 18.21 -14.92
C THR A 441 -34.80 19.50 -15.62
N PRO A 442 -34.06 19.48 -16.74
CA PRO A 442 -33.64 20.69 -17.43
C PRO A 442 -34.87 21.41 -18.00
N GLN A 443 -35.08 22.65 -17.59
CA GLN A 443 -36.14 23.52 -18.10
C GLN A 443 -35.68 24.12 -19.45
N PRO A 444 -36.39 23.87 -20.57
CA PRO A 444 -36.04 24.49 -21.85
C PRO A 444 -36.35 26.00 -21.82
N ALA A 445 -35.41 26.79 -22.35
CA ALA A 445 -35.50 28.23 -22.45
C ALA A 445 -36.60 28.65 -23.44
N THR A 446 -37.66 29.28 -22.94
CA THR A 446 -38.66 29.95 -23.76
C THR A 446 -38.14 31.34 -24.14
N GLN A 447 -37.83 31.51 -25.43
CA GLN A 447 -37.64 32.82 -26.05
C GLN A 447 -38.96 33.60 -26.00
N GLY A 448 -38.92 34.84 -25.50
CA GLY A 448 -40.04 35.78 -25.51
C GLY A 448 -39.56 37.14 -26.01
N ALA A 449 -40.14 37.57 -27.12
CA ALA A 449 -39.75 38.73 -27.93
C ALA A 449 -40.29 40.08 -27.39
N GLN A 450 -39.52 41.14 -27.70
CA GLN A 450 -39.88 42.54 -27.95
C GLN A 450 -41.31 43.02 -27.60
N LYS A 451 -41.42 44.02 -26.72
CA LYS A 451 -41.55 45.44 -27.09
C LYS A 451 -41.36 46.34 -25.87
#